data_AF-A0A523JH81-F1
#
_entry.id   AF-A0A523JH81-F1
#
_cell.length_a   1.000
_cell.length_b   1.000
_cell.length_c   1.000
_cell.angle_alpha   90.00
_cell.angle_beta   90.00
_cell.angle_gamma   90.00
#
_symmetry.space_group_name_H-M   'P 1'
#
loop_
_entity.id
_entity.type
_entity.pdbx_description
1 polymer ?
#
loop_
_entity_poly.entity_id
_entity_poly.type
_entity_poly.pdbx_seq_one_letter_code
_entity_poly.pdbx_strand_id
1 'polypeptide(L)'
;MIRVANRSDVEIHSVVVKFPSQTEMYGKIVPGAATDYRKVDKAYGYAYIEAVIDGKPAVLQPIDYVGERLLSGGNYTYALTYNPSATDKHDILRFQLEKD
;
A
#
# COMPACT_ATOMS: atom_id res chain seq x y z
N MET A 1 -12.79 2.34 -5.54
CA MET A 1 -12.26 1.05 -5.06
C MET A 1 -10.76 1.15 -5.04
N ILE A 2 -10.11 0.41 -4.14
CA ILE A 2 -8.66 0.38 -4.00
C ILE A 2 -8.17 -1.04 -4.22
N ARG A 3 -7.12 -1.21 -5.02
CA ARG A 3 -6.32 -2.45 -5.05
C ARG A 3 -4.87 -2.15 -4.68
N VAL A 4 -4.11 -3.18 -4.38
CA VAL A 4 -2.67 -3.05 -4.13
C VAL A 4 -1.91 -3.77 -5.24
N ALA A 5 -0.86 -3.14 -5.77
CA ALA A 5 0.04 -3.75 -6.74
C ALA A 5 1.44 -3.89 -6.16
N ASN A 6 2.06 -5.05 -6.41
CA ASN A 6 3.48 -5.26 -6.18
C ASN A 6 4.24 -4.90 -7.46
N ARG A 7 4.96 -3.77 -7.44
CA ARG A 7 5.83 -3.31 -8.53
C ARG A 7 7.30 -3.69 -8.31
N SER A 8 7.54 -4.72 -7.51
CA SER A 8 8.86 -5.23 -7.20
C SER A 8 9.05 -6.63 -7.78
N ASP A 9 10.31 -7.06 -7.86
CA ASP A 9 10.69 -8.40 -8.29
C ASP A 9 10.70 -9.43 -7.13
N VAL A 10 10.20 -9.04 -5.95
CA VAL A 10 10.18 -9.86 -4.73
C VAL A 10 8.75 -9.99 -4.22
N GLU A 11 8.39 -11.17 -3.68
CA GLU A 11 7.06 -11.41 -3.12
C GLU A 11 6.81 -10.56 -1.86
N ILE A 12 5.65 -9.90 -1.83
CA ILE A 12 5.11 -9.29 -0.61
C ILE A 12 4.23 -10.34 0.06
N HIS A 13 4.66 -10.83 1.22
CA HIS A 13 4.06 -11.98 1.89
C HIS A 13 2.73 -11.65 2.56
N SER A 14 2.57 -10.40 3.01
CA SER A 14 1.33 -9.86 3.53
C SER A 14 1.26 -8.36 3.29
N VAL A 15 0.05 -7.86 3.03
CA VAL A 15 -0.26 -6.43 3.00
C VAL A 15 -1.54 -6.18 3.77
N VAL A 16 -1.46 -5.23 4.70
CA VAL A 16 -2.60 -4.68 5.43
C VAL A 16 -2.59 -3.17 5.23
N VAL A 17 -3.73 -2.61 4.82
CA VAL A 17 -3.90 -1.16 4.61
C VAL A 17 -4.91 -0.66 5.62
N LYS A 18 -4.51 0.36 6.39
CA LYS A 18 -5.40 1.05 7.35
C LYS A 18 -5.90 2.34 6.71
N PHE A 19 -7.20 2.39 6.52
CA PHE A 19 -7.97 3.54 6.05
C PHE A 19 -8.63 4.24 7.26
N PRO A 20 -9.21 5.44 7.09
CA PRO A 20 -9.76 6.22 8.21
C PRO A 20 -10.87 5.53 9.00
N SER A 21 -11.67 4.68 8.35
CA SER A 21 -12.81 4.00 8.96
C SER A 21 -12.81 2.48 8.76
N GLN A 22 -11.75 1.92 8.15
CA GLN A 22 -11.68 0.49 7.85
C GLN A 22 -10.23 0.01 7.76
N THR A 23 -10.03 -1.29 7.93
CA THR A 23 -8.75 -1.95 7.67
C THR A 23 -8.98 -3.08 6.70
N GLU A 24 -8.17 -3.14 5.65
CA GLU A 24 -8.27 -4.16 4.61
C GLU A 24 -7.02 -5.02 4.56
N MET A 25 -7.20 -6.34 4.57
CA MET A 25 -6.12 -7.30 4.37
C MET A 25 -6.06 -7.73 2.91
N TYR A 26 -5.09 -7.22 2.17
CA TYR A 26 -4.84 -7.57 0.77
C TYR A 26 -4.05 -8.86 0.61
N GLY A 27 -3.39 -9.32 1.68
CA GLY A 27 -2.72 -10.61 1.73
C GLY A 27 -1.45 -10.64 0.89
N LYS A 28 -1.15 -11.80 0.33
CA LYS A 28 0.08 -12.05 -0.42
C LYS A 28 -0.02 -11.53 -1.85
N ILE A 29 1.04 -10.89 -2.34
CA ILE A 29 1.11 -10.35 -3.69
C ILE A 29 2.44 -10.76 -4.33
N VAL A 30 2.37 -11.65 -5.32
CA VAL A 30 3.53 -12.12 -6.07
C VAL A 30 4.15 -10.99 -6.91
N PRO A 31 5.43 -11.11 -7.35
CA PRO A 31 6.08 -10.10 -8.16
C PRO A 31 5.25 -9.67 -9.38
N GLY A 32 5.16 -8.36 -9.62
CA GLY A 32 4.44 -7.77 -10.75
C GLY A 32 2.90 -7.87 -10.72
N ALA A 33 2.32 -8.59 -9.75
CA ALA A 33 0.88 -8.79 -9.67
C ALA A 33 0.16 -7.65 -8.91
N ALA A 34 -1.16 -7.63 -9.06
CA ALA A 34 -2.05 -6.79 -8.28
C ALA A 34 -3.19 -7.63 -7.69
N THR A 35 -3.74 -7.18 -6.57
CA THR A 35 -4.94 -7.77 -5.99
C THR A 35 -6.19 -7.40 -6.77
N ASP A 36 -7.29 -8.07 -6.46
CA ASP A 36 -8.61 -7.56 -6.77
C ASP A 36 -8.86 -6.22 -6.07
N TYR A 37 -9.77 -5.44 -6.65
CA TYR A 37 -10.26 -4.21 -6.05
C TYR A 37 -11.14 -4.50 -4.84
N ARG A 38 -10.98 -3.65 -3.82
CA ARG A 38 -11.82 -3.63 -2.63
C ARG A 38 -12.60 -2.35 -2.54
N LYS A 39 -13.83 -2.45 -2.04
CA LYS A 39 -14.63 -1.29 -1.71
C LYS A 39 -14.04 -0.65 -0.45
N VAL A 40 -13.76 0.64 -0.55
CA VAL A 40 -13.24 1.45 0.55
C VAL A 40 -14.09 2.70 0.66
N ASP A 41 -14.58 2.99 1.85
CA ASP A 41 -15.49 4.10 2.11
C ASP A 41 -14.77 5.46 2.03
N LYS A 42 -13.55 5.52 2.59
CA LYS A 42 -12.70 6.71 2.59
C LYS A 42 -11.25 6.29 2.32
N ALA A 43 -10.64 6.87 1.31
CA ALA A 43 -9.24 6.64 0.96
C ALA A 43 -8.58 7.97 0.61
N TYR A 44 -7.29 8.08 0.92
CA TYR A 44 -6.46 9.24 0.64
C TYR A 44 -5.42 8.92 -0.43
N GLY A 45 -4.67 9.95 -0.84
CA GLY A 45 -3.58 9.79 -1.79
C GLY A 45 -2.44 8.92 -1.26
N TYR A 46 -2.43 8.65 0.04
CA TYR A 46 -1.57 7.70 0.73
C TYR A 46 -2.40 6.87 1.72
N ALA A 47 -1.78 5.87 2.33
CA ALA A 47 -2.36 5.15 3.46
C ALA A 47 -1.27 4.66 4.41
N TYR A 48 -1.69 4.31 5.63
CA TYR A 48 -0.84 3.52 6.51
C TYR A 48 -0.85 2.06 6.02
N ILE A 49 0.33 1.50 5.76
CA ILE A 49 0.48 0.15 5.20
C ILE A 49 1.48 -0.63 6.04
N GLU A 50 1.07 -1.80 6.51
CA GLU A 50 1.93 -2.83 7.08
C GLU A 50 2.15 -3.91 6.02
N ALA A 51 3.41 -4.29 5.80
CA ALA A 51 3.76 -5.37 4.89
C ALA A 51 4.89 -6.23 5.44
N VAL A 52 5.00 -7.45 4.93
CA VAL A 52 6.17 -8.33 5.14
C VAL A 52 6.79 -8.64 3.79
N ILE A 53 8.06 -8.29 3.62
CA ILE A 53 8.81 -8.45 2.37
C ILE A 53 10.17 -9.05 2.72
N ASP A 54 10.55 -10.16 2.09
CA ASP A 54 11.84 -10.81 2.34
C ASP A 54 12.08 -11.12 3.84
N GLY A 55 11.02 -11.57 4.54
CA GLY A 55 11.05 -11.83 5.98
C GLY A 55 11.15 -10.59 6.88
N LYS A 56 11.23 -9.38 6.32
CA LYS A 56 11.35 -8.12 7.06
C LYS A 56 10.00 -7.41 7.16
N PRO A 57 9.64 -6.88 8.34
CA PRO A 57 8.48 -6.00 8.45
C PRO A 57 8.78 -4.64 7.80
N ALA A 58 7.84 -4.13 7.03
CA ALA A 58 7.87 -2.81 6.43
C ALA A 58 6.61 -2.02 6.82
N VAL A 59 6.77 -0.73 7.08
CA VAL A 59 5.67 0.13 7.51
C VAL A 59 5.73 1.47 6.78
N LEU A 60 4.74 1.73 5.92
CA LEU A 60 4.48 3.08 5.43
C LEU A 60 3.58 3.78 6.43
N GLN A 61 4.07 4.87 7.02
CA GLN A 61 3.27 5.73 7.89
C GLN A 61 3.28 7.16 7.34
N PRO A 62 2.11 7.77 7.10
CA PRO A 62 2.04 9.19 6.76
C PRO A 62 2.52 10.05 7.92
N ILE A 63 3.30 11.09 7.63
CA ILE A 63 3.90 11.96 8.64
C ILE A 63 2.89 13.02 9.13
N ASP A 64 1.93 13.42 8.28
CA ASP A 64 0.83 14.32 8.64
C ASP A 64 -0.39 14.12 7.72
N TYR A 65 -1.60 14.28 8.26
CA TYR A 65 -2.87 14.25 7.51
C TYR A 65 -3.47 15.63 7.24
N VAL A 66 -2.83 16.71 7.71
CA VAL A 66 -3.38 18.07 7.60
C VAL A 66 -3.41 18.53 6.14
N GLY A 67 -4.63 18.76 5.62
CA GLY A 67 -4.88 19.35 4.29
C GLY A 67 -5.16 18.34 3.18
N GLU A 68 -5.13 17.05 3.46
CA GLU A 68 -5.37 16.00 2.46
C GLU A 68 -6.84 15.87 2.04
N ARG A 69 -7.04 15.56 0.76
CA ARG A 69 -8.35 15.40 0.14
C ARG A 69 -8.63 13.92 -0.10
N LEU A 70 -9.85 13.50 0.23
CA LEU A 70 -10.33 12.17 -0.13
C LEU A 70 -10.20 11.96 -1.65
N LEU A 71 -9.83 10.75 -2.03
CA LEU A 71 -9.89 10.32 -3.42
C LEU A 71 -11.34 10.44 -3.91
N SER A 72 -11.52 10.97 -5.11
CA SER A 72 -12.83 11.00 -5.75
C SER A 72 -13.29 9.59 -6.14
N GLY A 73 -14.56 9.44 -6.50
CA GLY A 73 -15.08 8.15 -6.96
C GLY A 73 -14.30 7.63 -8.17
N GLY A 74 -13.84 6.39 -8.11
CA GLY A 74 -13.04 5.76 -9.16
C GLY A 74 -12.29 4.53 -8.66
N ASN A 75 -11.43 4.01 -9.53
CA ASN A 75 -10.51 2.92 -9.22
C ASN A 75 -9.10 3.47 -9.08
N TYR A 76 -8.42 3.04 -8.03
CA TYR A 76 -7.06 3.45 -7.73
C TYR A 76 -6.25 2.25 -7.31
N THR A 77 -4.96 2.33 -7.61
CA THR A 77 -3.98 1.32 -7.27
C THR A 77 -2.93 1.92 -6.34
N TYR A 78 -2.76 1.30 -5.18
CA TYR A 78 -1.65 1.55 -4.28
C TYR A 78 -0.48 0.68 -4.73
N ALA A 79 0.43 1.28 -5.48
CA ALA A 79 1.58 0.61 -6.05
C ALA A 79 2.75 0.61 -5.04
N LEU A 80 3.22 -0.58 -4.69
CA LEU A 80 4.25 -0.81 -3.68
C LEU A 80 5.54 -1.28 -4.35
N THR A 81 6.66 -0.67 -3.98
CA THR A 81 8.00 -1.06 -4.48
C THR A 81 8.95 -1.32 -3.30
N TYR A 82 9.62 -2.46 -3.31
CA TYR A 82 10.64 -2.83 -2.32
C TYR A 82 11.96 -2.10 -2.59
N ASN A 83 12.54 -1.54 -1.53
CA ASN A 83 13.86 -0.92 -1.51
C ASN A 83 14.83 -1.80 -0.72
N PRO A 84 15.59 -2.71 -1.36
CA PRO A 84 16.44 -3.67 -0.67
C PRO A 84 17.64 -3.05 0.05
N SER A 85 18.02 -1.81 -0.29
CA SER A 85 19.12 -1.09 0.35
C SER A 85 18.72 -0.41 1.67
N ALA A 86 17.42 -0.36 1.99
CA ALA A 86 16.96 0.22 3.23
C ALA A 86 17.10 -0.75 4.41
N THR A 87 17.51 -0.21 5.55
CA THR A 87 17.60 -0.93 6.83
C THR A 87 16.50 -0.51 7.80
N ASP A 88 15.94 0.70 7.65
CA ASP A 88 14.78 1.15 8.42
C ASP A 88 13.49 0.62 7.79
N LYS A 89 12.59 0.07 8.62
CA LYS A 89 11.29 -0.47 8.18
C LYS A 89 10.42 0.55 7.46
N HIS A 90 10.63 1.84 7.69
CA HIS A 90 9.90 2.92 7.04
C HIS A 90 10.41 3.25 5.64
N ASP A 91 11.63 2.84 5.31
CA ASP A 91 12.28 3.07 4.01
C ASP A 91 12.31 1.82 3.12
N ILE A 92 11.97 0.64 3.68
CA ILE A 92 11.89 -0.65 2.97
C ILE A 92 10.85 -0.62 1.85
N LEU A 93 9.75 0.12 2.04
CA LEU A 93 8.64 0.14 1.12
C LEU A 93 8.45 1.55 0.58
N ARG A 94 8.36 1.66 -0.74
CA ARG A 94 7.96 2.89 -1.43
C ARG A 94 6.52 2.77 -1.91
N PHE A 95 5.85 3.91 -1.96
CA PHE A 95 4.46 4.02 -2.32
C PHE A 95 4.27 4.98 -3.50
N GLN A 96 3.40 4.60 -4.42
CA GLN A 96 2.88 5.48 -5.46
C GLN A 96 1.38 5.23 -5.64
N LEU A 97 0.61 6.32 -5.74
CA LEU A 97 -0.79 6.27 -6.14
C LEU A 97 -0.88 6.26 -7.67
N GLU A 98 -1.59 5.29 -8.21
CA GLU A 98 -1.99 5.23 -9.62
C GLU A 98 -3.52 5.38 -9.71
N LYS A 99 -4.01 6.15 -10.68
CA LYS A 99 -5.44 6.22 -11.01
C LYS A 99 -5.68 5.39 -12.27
N ASP A 100 -6.64 4.49 -12.22
CA ASP A 100 -7.02 3.61 -13.34
C ASP A 100 -8.11 4.24 -14.24
#